data_AF-A0A972N602-F1
#
_entry.id   AF-A0A972N602-F1
#
_cell.length_a   1.000
_cell.length_b   1.000
_cell.length_c   1.000
_cell.angle_alpha   90.00
_cell.angle_beta   90.00
_cell.angle_gamma   90.00
#
_symmetry.space_group_name_H-M   'P 1'
#
loop_
_entity.id
_entity.type
_entity.pdbx_description
1 polymer ?
#
loop_
_entity_poly.entity_id
_entity_poly.type
_entity_poly.pdbx_seq_one_letter_code
_entity_poly.pdbx_strand_id
1 'polypeptide(L)'
;MKKTALLLGAHCHQPVDNFREVVDEAIERAYKPFFREVVKYKDFKFSIHYSGWLLEYIKDNDKELFSLMKESCENDQVEFLGGGYYEPILA
;
A
#
# COMPACT_ATOMS: atom_id res chain seq x y z
N MET A 1 -20.72 -22.56 -14.65
CA MET A 1 -20.95 -21.45 -13.69
C MET A 1 -20.48 -20.15 -14.32
N LYS A 2 -21.23 -19.05 -14.17
CA LYS A 2 -20.75 -17.71 -14.57
C LYS A 2 -19.76 -17.19 -13.53
N LYS A 3 -18.66 -16.59 -13.98
CA LYS A 3 -17.69 -15.90 -13.11
C LYS A 3 -18.20 -14.48 -12.81
N THR A 4 -17.93 -14.02 -11.59
CA THR A 4 -18.16 -12.63 -11.16
C THR A 4 -16.82 -11.94 -11.02
N ALA A 5 -16.71 -10.69 -11.48
CA ALA A 5 -15.52 -9.88 -11.25
C ALA A 5 -15.46 -9.46 -9.78
N LEU A 6 -14.30 -9.64 -9.14
CA LEU A 6 -14.00 -9.14 -7.81
C LEU A 6 -12.98 -8.00 -7.94
N LEU A 7 -13.31 -6.84 -7.38
CA LEU A 7 -12.37 -5.74 -7.21
C LEU A 7 -12.03 -5.66 -5.73
N LEU A 8 -10.78 -5.98 -5.37
CA LEU A 8 -10.29 -5.89 -4.01
C LEU A 8 -9.42 -4.64 -3.88
N GLY A 9 -9.81 -3.75 -2.96
CA GLY A 9 -9.12 -2.49 -2.69
C GLY A 9 -8.76 -2.35 -1.21
N ALA A 10 -7.63 -1.70 -0.93
CA ALA A 10 -7.27 -1.26 0.43
C ALA A 10 -6.89 0.22 0.45
N HIS A 11 -7.09 0.87 1.59
CA HIS A 11 -6.72 2.26 1.85
C HIS A 11 -5.81 2.31 3.07
N CYS A 12 -4.60 2.83 2.89
CA CYS A 12 -3.58 2.93 3.92
C CYS A 12 -3.22 4.39 4.18
N HIS A 13 -3.51 4.87 5.38
CA HIS A 13 -3.21 6.22 5.82
C HIS A 13 -2.71 6.21 7.25
N GLN A 14 -1.79 7.14 7.54
CA GLN A 14 -1.41 7.56 8.88
C GLN A 14 -1.48 9.09 8.89
N PRO A 15 -1.99 9.76 9.93
CA PRO A 15 -1.97 11.22 9.98
C PRO A 15 -0.54 11.78 10.02
N VAL A 16 -0.34 12.98 9.47
CA VAL A 16 0.91 13.72 9.68
C VAL A 16 1.12 13.94 11.18
N ASP A 17 2.37 13.89 11.63
CA ASP A 17 2.78 14.02 13.03
C ASP A 17 2.29 12.92 13.98
N ASN A 18 1.82 11.78 13.44
CA ASN A 18 1.59 10.60 14.27
C ASN A 18 2.93 10.10 14.89
N PHE A 19 2.84 9.39 16.02
CA PHE A 19 4.00 8.82 16.68
C PHE A 19 4.72 7.84 15.74
N ARG A 20 6.05 7.96 15.64
CA ARG A 20 6.86 7.14 14.71
C ARG A 20 6.67 5.64 14.97
N GLU A 21 6.65 5.23 16.23
CA GLU A 21 6.40 3.85 16.63
C GLU A 21 5.06 3.28 16.10
N VAL A 22 4.02 4.11 15.99
CA VAL A 22 2.71 3.68 15.44
C VAL A 22 2.80 3.46 13.94
N VAL A 23 3.54 4.31 13.23
CA VAL A 23 3.75 4.20 11.78
C VAL A 23 4.62 2.99 11.47
N ASP A 24 5.70 2.80 12.22
CA ASP A 24 6.61 1.66 12.08
C ASP A 24 5.91 0.34 12.42
N GLU A 25 5.07 0.34 13.47
CA GLU A 25 4.24 -0.82 13.81
C GLU A 25 3.26 -1.17 12.67
N ALA A 26 2.63 -0.17 12.06
CA ALA A 26 1.73 -0.40 10.92
C ALA A 26 2.47 -0.96 9.70
N ILE A 27 3.69 -0.49 9.45
CA ILE A 27 4.58 -1.05 8.42
C ILE A 27 4.86 -2.53 8.70
N GLU A 28 5.31 -2.86 9.91
CA GLU A 28 5.71 -4.23 10.27
C GLU A 28 4.53 -5.20 10.36
N ARG A 29 3.37 -4.75 10.85
CA ARG A 29 2.24 -5.64 11.13
C ARG A 29 1.24 -5.75 10.00
N ALA A 30 1.14 -4.74 9.12
CA ALA A 30 0.12 -4.70 8.08
C ALA A 30 0.72 -4.57 6.68
N TYR A 31 1.47 -3.50 6.41
CA TYR A 31 1.86 -3.16 5.04
C TYR A 31 2.89 -4.15 4.48
N LYS A 32 3.97 -4.41 5.22
CA LYS A 32 5.04 -5.30 4.79
C LYS A 32 4.60 -6.77 4.69
N PRO A 33 3.88 -7.35 5.66
CA PRO A 33 3.38 -8.72 5.54
C PRO A 33 2.45 -8.90 4.34
N PHE A 34 1.60 -7.91 4.07
CA PHE A 34 0.71 -7.95 2.91
C PHE A 34 1.51 -8.01 1.61
N PHE A 35 2.45 -7.09 1.41
CA PHE A 35 3.28 -7.07 0.19
C PHE A 35 4.18 -8.31 0.06
N ARG A 36 4.76 -8.80 1.16
CA ARG A 36 5.53 -10.06 1.16
C ARG A 36 4.71 -11.25 0.70
N GLU A 37 3.41 -11.27 0.97
CA GLU A 37 2.54 -12.39 0.60
C GLU A 37 2.03 -12.25 -0.84
N VAL A 38 1.50 -11.09 -1.23
CA VAL A 38 0.90 -10.91 -2.56
C VAL A 38 1.91 -11.12 -3.69
N VAL A 39 3.18 -10.71 -3.53
CA VAL A 39 4.20 -10.91 -4.59
C VAL A 39 4.46 -12.37 -4.92
N LYS A 40 4.09 -13.31 -4.03
CA LYS A 40 4.19 -14.76 -4.27
C LYS A 40 3.07 -15.29 -5.19
N TYR A 41 1.94 -14.59 -5.30
CA TYR A 41 0.78 -15.01 -6.09
C TYR A 41 0.60 -14.11 -7.30
N LYS A 42 1.37 -14.36 -8.37
CA LYS A 42 1.44 -13.47 -9.55
C LYS A 42 0.10 -13.19 -10.24
N ASP A 43 -0.89 -14.07 -10.11
CA ASP A 43 -2.24 -13.88 -10.66
C ASP A 43 -3.18 -13.05 -9.77
N PHE A 44 -2.79 -12.78 -8.52
CA PHE A 44 -3.59 -12.00 -7.58
C PHE A 44 -3.49 -10.51 -7.90
N LYS A 45 -4.62 -9.90 -8.25
CA LYS A 45 -4.74 -8.48 -8.60
C LYS A 45 -5.52 -7.71 -7.55
N PHE A 46 -5.04 -6.53 -7.20
CA PHE A 46 -5.66 -5.65 -6.22
C PHE A 46 -5.36 -4.17 -6.50
N SER A 47 -6.15 -3.27 -5.92
CA SER A 47 -5.86 -1.83 -5.92
C SER A 47 -5.52 -1.38 -4.51
N ILE A 48 -4.60 -0.42 -4.36
CA ILE A 48 -4.26 0.10 -3.03
C ILE A 48 -3.94 1.59 -3.07
N HIS A 49 -4.42 2.30 -2.05
CA HIS A 49 -4.12 3.70 -1.83
C HIS A 49 -3.15 3.85 -0.65
N TYR A 50 -2.13 4.68 -0.81
CA TYR A 50 -1.31 5.20 0.28
C TYR A 50 -1.35 6.73 0.27
N SER A 51 -1.60 7.35 1.42
CA SER A 51 -1.46 8.81 1.54
C SER A 51 -0.04 9.24 1.20
N GLY A 52 0.12 10.39 0.55
CA GLY A 52 1.39 10.83 -0.03
C GLY A 52 2.56 10.85 0.97
N TRP A 53 2.37 11.46 2.13
CA TRP A 53 3.44 11.53 3.14
C TRP A 53 3.81 10.14 3.70
N LEU A 54 2.83 9.24 3.88
CA LEU A 54 3.08 7.88 4.35
C LEU A 54 3.91 7.10 3.33
N LEU A 55 3.60 7.25 2.04
CA LEU A 55 4.37 6.62 0.97
C LEU A 55 5.81 7.16 0.91
N GLU A 56 6.00 8.47 1.12
CA GLU A 56 7.34 9.06 1.24
C GLU A 56 8.11 8.54 2.46
N TYR A 57 7.44 8.45 3.62
CA TYR A 57 8.02 7.88 4.81
C TYR A 57 8.46 6.42 4.60
N ILE A 58 7.62 5.59 3.97
CA ILE A 58 7.95 4.20 3.63
C ILE A 58 9.16 4.14 2.69
N LYS A 59 9.18 4.97 1.65
CA LYS A 59 10.30 5.01 0.69
C LYS A 59 11.64 5.30 1.38
N ASP A 60 11.63 6.23 2.34
CA ASP A 60 12.86 6.69 2.99
C ASP A 60 13.31 5.78 4.14
N ASN A 61 12.36 5.14 4.85
CA ASN A 61 12.65 4.39 6.07
C ASN A 61 12.54 2.86 5.91
N ASP A 62 11.77 2.36 4.94
CA ASP A 62 11.58 0.92 4.71
C ASP A 62 11.81 0.53 3.24
N LYS A 63 13.09 0.37 2.90
CA LYS A 63 13.52 -0.01 1.54
C LYS A 63 13.00 -1.38 1.12
N GLU A 64 12.75 -2.29 2.06
CA GLU A 64 12.23 -3.61 1.75
C GLU A 64 10.78 -3.51 1.27
N LEU A 65 9.91 -2.88 2.06
CA LEU A 65 8.52 -2.65 1.69
C LEU A 65 8.42 -1.88 0.37
N PHE A 66 9.19 -0.81 0.21
CA PHE A 66 9.17 -0.03 -1.03
C PHE A 66 9.64 -0.84 -2.25
N SER A 67 10.58 -1.77 -2.07
CA SER A 67 11.00 -2.69 -3.13
C SER A 67 9.91 -3.70 -3.48
N LEU A 68 9.20 -4.24 -2.49
CA LEU A 68 8.07 -5.16 -2.73
C LEU A 68 6.91 -4.48 -3.44
N MET A 69 6.63 -3.21 -3.11
CA MET A 69 5.66 -2.38 -3.83
C MET A 69 6.03 -2.25 -5.30
N LYS A 70 7.30 -1.95 -5.62
CA LYS A 70 7.79 -1.89 -7.01
C LYS A 70 7.65 -3.24 -7.71
N GLU A 71 8.07 -4.33 -7.08
CA GLU A 71 7.94 -5.67 -7.65
C GLU A 71 6.47 -5.99 -8.00
N SER A 72 5.53 -5.67 -7.10
CA SER A 72 4.11 -5.93 -7.38
C SER A 72 3.58 -5.09 -8.56
N CYS A 73 4.11 -3.89 -8.77
CA CYS A 73 3.77 -3.04 -9.93
C CYS A 73 4.36 -3.60 -11.21
N GLU A 74 5.64 -4.01 -11.19
CA GLU A 74 6.34 -4.61 -12.33
C GLU A 74 5.68 -5.93 -12.76
N ASN A 75 5.08 -6.67 -11.82
CA ASN A 75 4.35 -7.90 -12.07
C ASN A 75 2.86 -7.70 -12.43
N ASP A 76 2.39 -6.46 -12.64
CA ASP A 76 0.98 -6.16 -12.97
C ASP A 76 -0.03 -6.69 -11.93
N GLN A 77 0.38 -6.75 -10.65
CA GLN A 77 -0.44 -7.23 -9.54
C GLN A 77 -1.19 -6.10 -8.83
N VAL A 78 -0.64 -4.89 -8.82
CA VAL A 78 -1.20 -3.75 -8.08
C VAL A 78 -1.54 -2.57 -8.98
N GLU A 79 -2.70 -1.98 -8.74
CA GLU A 79 -3.04 -0.63 -9.18
C GLU A 79 -2.92 0.34 -8.00
N PHE A 80 -2.00 1.31 -8.09
CA PHE A 80 -1.88 2.35 -7.06
C PHE A 80 -2.87 3.49 -7.30
N LEU A 81 -3.71 3.76 -6.30
CA LEU A 81 -4.70 4.83 -6.32
C LEU A 81 -4.15 6.08 -5.64
N GLY A 82 -4.21 7.22 -6.35
CA GLY A 82 -3.81 8.53 -5.84
C GLY A 82 -4.85 9.15 -4.89
N GLY A 83 -4.53 10.34 -4.37
CA GLY A 83 -5.39 11.12 -3.47
C GLY A 83 -4.73 12.47 -3.13
N GLY A 84 -5.29 13.20 -2.17
CA GLY A 84 -4.64 14.40 -1.66
C GLY A 84 -3.43 14.01 -0.79
N TYR A 85 -2.29 14.67 -0.99
CA TYR A 85 -1.00 14.22 -0.43
C TYR A 85 -0.99 14.02 1.10
N TYR A 86 -1.74 14.86 1.82
CA TYR A 86 -1.87 14.81 3.28
C TYR A 86 -3.27 14.31 3.76
N GLU A 87 -4.00 13.58 2.92
CA GLU A 87 -5.41 13.19 3.16
C GLU A 87 -6.36 14.35 3.53
N PRO A 88 -6.39 15.46 2.78
CA PRO A 88 -7.43 16.46 2.98
C PRO A 88 -8.81 15.91 2.57
N ILE A 89 -9.86 16.34 3.26
CA ILE A 89 -11.21 16.31 2.70
C ILE A 89 -11.23 17.31 1.53
N LEU A 90 -11.49 16.83 0.31
CA LEU A 90 -11.38 17.65 -0.89
C LEU A 90 -12.50 18.69 -1.01
N ALA A 91 -13.70 18.41 -0.52
CA ALA A 91 -14.87 19.27 -0.61
C ALA A 91 -15.82 19.02 0.57
#